data_AF-A0A966J603-F1
#
_entry.id   AF-A0A966J603-F1
#
_cell.length_a   1.000
_cell.length_b   1.000
_cell.length_c   1.000
_cell.angle_alpha   90.00
_cell.angle_beta   90.00
_cell.angle_gamma   90.00
#
_symmetry.space_group_name_H-M   'P 1'
#
loop_
_entity.id
_entity.type
_entity.pdbx_description
1 polymer ?
#
loop_
_entity_poly.entity_id
_entity_poly.type
_entity_poly.pdbx_seq_one_letter_code
_entity_poly.pdbx_strand_id
1 'polypeptide(L)'
;MLPLPRSAGRTAPRGLRLRVLILLSGVGASACSPTDAPGNHADLILHNGHVYTLTWPEPSRDGRPASTAPYDSITGWHHDASAIAIRGGRIVYVGSDSGAFALAGATTSIKNLDGRVVVPGLVDAHT
;
A
#
# COMPACT_ATOMS: atom_id res chain seq x y z
N MET A 1 16.32 74.06 16.08
CA MET A 1 17.78 74.13 16.25
C MET A 1 18.41 73.80 14.89
N LEU A 2 18.98 74.78 14.18
CA LEU A 2 19.84 74.63 12.98
C LEU A 2 21.14 73.85 13.33
N PRO A 3 22.07 73.44 12.40
CA PRO A 3 22.24 73.78 10.96
C PRO A 3 22.76 72.65 9.98
N LEU A 4 22.70 72.94 8.65
CA LEU A 4 23.66 72.76 7.51
C LEU A 4 24.32 71.38 7.18
N PRO A 5 25.04 71.18 6.04
CA PRO A 5 25.10 71.85 4.72
C PRO A 5 24.88 70.90 3.50
N ARG A 6 24.81 71.48 2.29
CA ARG A 6 24.88 70.78 0.98
C ARG A 6 26.28 70.22 0.71
N SER A 7 26.38 69.04 0.09
CA SER A 7 27.58 68.60 -0.62
C SER A 7 27.22 67.96 -1.96
N ALA A 8 27.97 68.38 -2.98
CA ALA A 8 27.77 68.15 -4.39
C ALA A 8 28.18 66.73 -4.83
N GLY A 9 27.55 66.27 -5.92
CA GLY A 9 27.91 65.03 -6.59
C GLY A 9 29.29 65.07 -7.23
N ARG A 10 29.91 63.89 -7.28
CA ARG A 10 31.00 63.56 -8.21
C ARG A 10 30.93 62.07 -8.55
N THR A 11 31.03 61.81 -9.85
CA THR A 11 30.74 60.56 -10.55
C THR A 11 31.95 59.63 -10.68
N ALA A 12 31.61 58.35 -10.94
CA ALA A 12 32.36 57.29 -11.66
C ALA A 12 33.38 56.43 -10.86
N PRO A 13 33.74 55.20 -11.32
CA PRO A 13 33.31 54.50 -12.53
C PRO A 13 32.73 53.08 -12.31
N ARG A 14 32.11 52.57 -13.38
CA ARG A 14 31.64 51.20 -13.58
C ARG A 14 32.82 50.22 -13.54
N GLY A 15 32.71 49.17 -12.72
CA GLY A 15 33.69 48.09 -12.63
C GLY A 15 33.03 46.73 -12.40
N LEU A 16 33.03 45.93 -13.46
CA LEU A 16 33.12 44.46 -13.46
C LEU A 16 32.02 43.63 -12.76
N ARG A 17 31.06 43.18 -13.58
CA ARG A 17 30.11 42.11 -13.26
C ARG A 17 30.86 40.78 -13.09
N LEU A 18 30.99 40.28 -11.86
CA LEU A 18 31.46 38.92 -11.60
C LEU A 18 30.26 37.96 -11.65
N ARG A 19 30.03 37.34 -12.82
CA ARG A 19 29.10 36.21 -12.96
C ARG A 19 29.80 34.96 -12.43
N VAL A 20 29.53 34.59 -11.18
CA VAL A 20 29.94 33.30 -10.63
C VAL A 20 28.98 32.23 -11.17
N LEU A 21 29.40 31.54 -12.22
CA LEU A 21 28.72 30.36 -12.76
C LEU A 21 29.20 29.15 -11.92
N ILE A 22 28.43 28.78 -10.89
CA ILE A 22 28.70 27.55 -10.15
C ILE A 22 28.18 26.37 -10.98
N LEU A 23 29.07 25.73 -11.72
CA LEU A 23 28.89 24.39 -12.27
C LEU A 23 28.92 23.41 -11.09
N LEU A 24 27.75 23.08 -10.52
CA LEU A 24 27.63 21.92 -9.64
C LEU A 24 27.64 20.66 -10.49
N SER A 25 28.79 19.98 -10.44
CA SER A 25 29.07 18.66 -10.95
C SER A 25 27.93 17.67 -10.68
N GLY A 26 27.38 17.10 -11.75
CA GLY A 26 26.45 15.99 -11.69
C GLY A 26 27.15 14.75 -11.15
N VAL A 27 26.77 14.32 -9.95
CA VAL A 27 27.05 12.97 -9.43
C VAL A 27 25.81 12.14 -9.75
N GLY A 28 25.86 11.41 -10.86
CA GLY A 28 24.86 10.39 -11.18
C GLY A 28 25.06 9.17 -10.29
N ALA A 29 24.45 9.16 -9.11
CA ALA A 29 24.37 7.96 -8.29
C ALA A 29 23.37 7.00 -8.95
N SER A 30 23.88 5.97 -9.63
CA SER A 30 23.07 4.83 -10.06
C SER A 30 22.68 4.05 -8.81
N ALA A 31 21.48 4.32 -8.30
CA ALA A 31 20.92 3.58 -7.18
C ALA A 31 20.43 2.22 -7.70
N CYS A 32 21.26 1.18 -7.55
CA CYS A 32 20.74 -0.17 -7.52
C CYS A 32 19.80 -0.26 -6.31
N SER A 33 18.51 -0.42 -6.53
CA SER A 33 17.59 -0.77 -5.46
C SER A 33 18.08 -2.07 -4.82
N PRO A 34 18.19 -2.16 -3.48
CA PRO A 34 18.41 -3.44 -2.85
C PRO A 34 17.23 -4.33 -3.26
N THR A 35 17.54 -5.44 -3.92
CA THR A 35 16.61 -6.56 -3.98
C THR A 35 16.54 -7.07 -2.55
N ASP A 36 15.45 -6.78 -1.85
CA ASP A 36 15.25 -7.29 -0.51
C ASP A 36 15.44 -8.81 -0.53
N ALA A 37 16.29 -9.31 0.37
CA ALA A 37 16.37 -10.73 0.68
C ALA A 37 14.95 -11.27 0.92
N PRO A 38 14.63 -12.54 0.60
CA PRO A 38 13.27 -13.06 0.70
C PRO A 38 12.72 -12.82 2.10
N GLY A 39 11.93 -11.75 2.21
CA GLY A 39 11.48 -11.21 3.47
C GLY A 39 10.37 -12.07 4.03
N ASN A 40 10.24 -12.06 5.35
CA ASN A 40 9.07 -12.57 6.05
C ASN A 40 7.79 -11.75 5.79
N HIS A 41 7.83 -10.77 4.89
CA HIS A 41 6.71 -9.90 4.50
C HIS A 41 5.86 -10.49 3.36
N ALA A 42 4.62 -10.02 3.23
CA ALA A 42 3.75 -10.38 2.12
C ALA A 42 4.16 -9.65 0.83
N ASP A 43 3.97 -10.30 -0.33
CA ASP A 43 4.15 -9.65 -1.63
C ASP A 43 2.91 -8.82 -2.00
N LEU A 44 1.73 -9.30 -1.60
CA LEU A 44 0.44 -8.68 -1.88
C LEU A 44 -0.48 -8.78 -0.65
N ILE A 45 -1.10 -7.67 -0.30
CA ILE A 45 -2.21 -7.61 0.67
C ILE A 45 -3.44 -7.11 -0.05
N LEU A 46 -4.52 -7.88 0.05
CA LEU A 46 -5.87 -7.48 -0.35
C LEU A 46 -6.65 -7.18 0.93
N HIS A 47 -7.22 -5.99 1.07
CA HIS A 47 -7.89 -5.58 2.32
C HIS A 47 -9.24 -4.89 2.06
N ASN A 48 -10.01 -4.67 3.13
CA ASN A 48 -11.37 -4.11 3.04
C ASN A 48 -12.27 -4.90 2.08
N GLY A 49 -12.25 -6.23 2.19
CA GLY A 49 -13.09 -7.14 1.42
C GLY A 49 -14.12 -7.87 2.29
N HIS A 50 -15.02 -8.59 1.62
CA HIS A 50 -15.87 -9.59 2.24
C HIS A 50 -15.37 -10.98 1.83
N VAL A 51 -14.45 -11.53 2.62
CA VAL A 51 -13.75 -12.77 2.30
C VAL A 51 -14.51 -13.98 2.84
N TYR A 52 -14.90 -14.89 1.95
CA TYR A 52 -15.45 -16.20 2.30
C TYR A 52 -14.40 -17.27 2.05
N THR A 53 -14.03 -18.01 3.08
CA THR A 53 -12.98 -19.05 2.99
C THR A 53 -13.52 -20.40 2.55
N LEU A 54 -14.81 -20.65 2.75
CA LEU A 54 -15.47 -21.93 2.49
C LEU A 54 -14.78 -23.12 3.19
N THR A 55 -14.19 -22.86 4.37
CA THR A 55 -13.48 -23.88 5.18
C THR A 55 -14.41 -24.71 6.07
N TRP A 56 -15.72 -24.41 6.03
CA TRP A 56 -16.74 -25.12 6.78
C TRP A 56 -17.09 -26.48 6.12
N PRO A 57 -17.56 -27.48 6.88
CA PRO A 57 -17.90 -28.81 6.36
C PRO A 57 -19.03 -28.81 5.34
N GLU A 58 -19.22 -29.93 4.65
CA GLU A 58 -20.34 -30.13 3.72
C GLU A 58 -21.69 -29.76 4.37
N PRO A 59 -22.56 -28.98 3.69
CA PRO A 59 -23.92 -28.73 4.18
C PRO A 59 -24.73 -30.04 4.24
N SER A 60 -25.86 -30.00 4.94
CA SER A 60 -26.73 -31.17 4.99
C SER A 60 -27.41 -31.43 3.63
N ARG A 61 -27.90 -32.66 3.44
CA ARG A 61 -28.59 -33.06 2.19
C ARG A 61 -29.87 -32.27 1.90
N ASP A 62 -30.49 -31.68 2.92
CA ASP A 62 -31.65 -30.78 2.80
C ASP A 62 -31.25 -29.31 2.59
N GLY A 63 -29.96 -29.02 2.39
CA GLY A 63 -29.45 -27.69 2.05
C GLY A 63 -29.25 -26.77 3.25
N ARG A 64 -29.22 -27.29 4.49
CA ARG A 64 -28.85 -26.46 5.64
C ARG A 64 -27.34 -26.25 5.66
N PRO A 65 -26.87 -25.01 5.83
CA PRO A 65 -25.44 -24.76 6.04
C PRO A 65 -24.90 -25.58 7.21
N ALA A 66 -23.61 -25.93 7.15
CA ALA A 66 -22.94 -26.52 8.30
C ALA A 66 -23.05 -25.59 9.52
N SER A 67 -23.08 -26.15 10.73
CA SER A 67 -23.21 -25.36 11.96
C SER A 67 -22.06 -24.37 12.21
N THR A 68 -20.94 -24.54 11.51
CA THR A 68 -19.77 -23.65 11.55
C THR A 68 -19.68 -22.75 10.33
N ALA A 69 -20.65 -22.78 9.42
CA ALA A 69 -20.71 -21.83 8.32
C ALA A 69 -21.03 -20.43 8.88
N PRO A 70 -20.51 -19.34 8.28
CA PRO A 70 -20.76 -17.98 8.73
C PRO A 70 -22.17 -17.51 8.32
N TYR A 71 -23.18 -18.16 8.89
CA TYR A 71 -24.59 -17.94 8.63
C TYR A 71 -25.36 -17.88 9.94
N ASP A 72 -26.16 -16.84 10.09
CA ASP A 72 -27.12 -16.67 11.18
C ASP A 72 -28.54 -16.68 10.62
N SER A 73 -29.48 -17.31 11.33
CA SER A 73 -30.86 -17.46 10.85
C SER A 73 -31.64 -16.14 10.78
N ILE A 74 -31.18 -15.09 11.46
CA ILE A 74 -31.87 -13.80 11.53
C ILE A 74 -31.19 -12.77 10.62
N THR A 75 -29.86 -12.70 10.67
CA THR A 75 -29.03 -11.70 10.01
C THR A 75 -28.41 -12.20 8.69
N GLY A 76 -28.45 -13.51 8.44
CA GLY A 76 -28.01 -14.13 7.21
C GLY A 76 -26.51 -14.41 7.16
N TRP A 77 -25.96 -14.42 5.93
CA TRP A 77 -24.54 -14.67 5.68
C TRP A 77 -23.67 -13.50 6.10
N HIS A 78 -22.53 -13.82 6.71
CA HIS A 78 -21.45 -12.88 6.98
C HIS A 78 -20.11 -13.43 6.43
N HIS A 79 -19.14 -12.55 6.21
CA HIS A 79 -17.82 -12.96 5.75
C HIS A 79 -16.96 -13.45 6.91
N ASP A 80 -16.00 -14.33 6.62
CA ASP A 80 -15.06 -14.87 7.60
C ASP A 80 -13.95 -13.87 7.95
N ALA A 81 -13.58 -13.02 6.99
CA ALA A 81 -12.42 -12.15 7.06
C ALA A 81 -12.57 -10.90 6.19
N SER A 82 -11.74 -9.89 6.46
CA SER A 82 -11.69 -8.63 5.71
C SER A 82 -10.44 -8.47 4.83
N ALA A 83 -9.41 -9.28 5.07
CA ALA A 83 -8.15 -9.20 4.34
C ALA A 83 -7.46 -10.56 4.11
N ILE A 84 -6.62 -10.60 3.07
CA ILE A 84 -5.78 -11.73 2.66
C ILE A 84 -4.36 -11.21 2.41
N ALA A 85 -3.35 -11.90 2.93
CA ALA A 85 -1.95 -11.65 2.60
C ALA A 85 -1.36 -12.83 1.82
N ILE A 86 -0.62 -12.53 0.76
CA ILE A 86 -0.06 -13.49 -0.19
C ILE A 86 1.45 -13.31 -0.25
N ARG A 87 2.19 -14.41 -0.22
CA ARG A 87 3.65 -14.47 -0.39
C ARG A 87 4.04 -15.67 -1.24
N GLY A 88 4.88 -15.47 -2.24
CA GLY A 88 5.34 -16.51 -3.15
C GLY A 88 4.19 -17.26 -3.84
N GLY A 89 3.11 -16.54 -4.17
CA GLY A 89 1.90 -17.13 -4.77
C GLY A 89 1.06 -17.99 -3.81
N ARG A 90 1.36 -17.97 -2.50
CA ARG A 90 0.59 -18.69 -1.47
C ARG A 90 -0.09 -17.71 -0.52
N ILE A 91 -1.31 -18.04 -0.10
CA ILE A 91 -1.99 -17.33 0.98
C ILE A 91 -1.25 -17.66 2.28
N VAL A 92 -0.75 -16.64 2.97
CA VAL A 92 -0.03 -16.77 4.25
C VAL A 92 -0.82 -16.22 5.43
N TYR A 93 -1.90 -15.48 5.17
CA TYR A 93 -2.81 -14.98 6.19
C TYR A 93 -4.19 -14.70 5.60
N VAL A 94 -5.22 -14.98 6.38
CA VAL A 94 -6.62 -14.59 6.15
C VAL A 94 -7.19 -14.15 7.49
N GLY A 95 -7.80 -12.96 7.56
CA GLY A 95 -8.34 -12.43 8.81
C GLY A 95 -8.66 -10.94 8.72
N SER A 96 -8.38 -10.21 9.80
CA SER A 96 -8.58 -8.75 9.83
C SER A 96 -7.57 -7.99 8.97
N ASP A 97 -7.96 -6.79 8.53
CA ASP A 97 -7.09 -5.82 7.85
C ASP A 97 -5.82 -5.56 8.67
N SER A 98 -5.95 -5.35 9.99
CA SER A 98 -4.81 -5.09 10.87
C SER A 98 -3.80 -6.23 10.92
N GLY A 99 -4.26 -7.49 10.97
CA GLY A 99 -3.35 -8.64 10.99
C GLY A 99 -2.69 -8.86 9.63
N ALA A 100 -3.36 -8.53 8.53
CA ALA A 100 -2.74 -8.55 7.21
C ALA A 100 -1.66 -7.46 7.08
N PHE A 101 -1.94 -6.23 7.54
CA PHE A 101 -0.98 -5.12 7.51
C PHE A 101 0.24 -5.34 8.37
N ALA A 102 0.15 -6.16 9.43
CA ALA A 102 1.32 -6.57 10.22
C ALA A 102 2.35 -7.36 9.40
N LEU A 103 1.95 -7.92 8.25
CA LEU A 103 2.83 -8.61 7.31
C LEU A 103 3.35 -7.71 6.18
N ALA A 104 3.00 -6.44 6.15
CA ALA A 104 3.50 -5.51 5.13
C ALA A 104 5.00 -5.24 5.32
N GLY A 105 5.70 -5.08 4.20
CA GLY A 105 7.10 -4.67 4.10
C GLY A 105 7.26 -3.59 3.03
N ALA A 106 8.51 -3.14 2.81
CA ALA A 106 8.80 -2.02 1.92
C ALA A 106 8.33 -2.23 0.45
N THR A 107 8.25 -3.48 0.02
CA THR A 107 7.88 -3.87 -1.35
C THR A 107 6.47 -4.45 -1.47
N THR A 108 5.70 -4.54 -0.37
CA THR A 108 4.37 -5.14 -0.38
C THR A 108 3.39 -4.29 -1.22
N SER A 109 2.75 -4.92 -2.20
CA SER A 109 1.62 -4.31 -2.90
C SER A 109 0.38 -4.38 -2.02
N ILE A 110 -0.22 -3.23 -1.71
CA ILE A 110 -1.46 -3.17 -0.93
C ILE A 110 -2.61 -2.73 -1.85
N LYS A 111 -3.69 -3.52 -1.89
CA LYS A 111 -4.88 -3.25 -2.71
C LYS A 111 -6.13 -3.22 -1.84
N ASN A 112 -6.81 -2.08 -1.85
CA ASN A 112 -8.14 -1.94 -1.30
C ASN A 112 -9.14 -2.63 -2.24
N LEU A 113 -10.02 -3.45 -1.68
CA LEU A 113 -11.07 -4.16 -2.41
C LEU A 113 -12.41 -3.41 -2.44
N ASP A 114 -12.53 -2.27 -1.77
CA ASP A 114 -13.73 -1.43 -1.74
C ASP A 114 -15.00 -2.20 -1.30
N GLY A 115 -14.87 -3.08 -0.30
CA GLY A 115 -15.96 -3.91 0.19
C GLY A 115 -16.39 -5.04 -0.77
N ARG A 116 -15.62 -5.32 -1.83
CA ARG A 116 -15.97 -6.39 -2.78
C ARG A 116 -15.82 -7.76 -2.14
N VAL A 117 -16.60 -8.70 -2.67
CA VAL A 117 -16.59 -10.10 -2.24
C VAL A 117 -15.36 -10.82 -2.80
N VAL A 118 -14.73 -11.63 -1.96
CA VAL A 118 -13.67 -12.56 -2.34
C VAL A 118 -14.12 -13.97 -2.03
N VAL A 119 -14.01 -14.84 -3.02
CA VAL A 119 -14.28 -16.28 -2.92
C VAL A 119 -13.09 -17.06 -3.47
N PRO A 120 -12.93 -18.34 -3.09
CA PRO A 120 -12.00 -19.23 -3.77
C PRO A 120 -12.29 -19.28 -5.27
N GLY A 121 -11.27 -19.57 -6.08
CA GLY A 121 -11.45 -19.76 -7.51
C GLY A 121 -12.49 -20.85 -7.80
N LEU A 122 -13.37 -20.60 -8.77
CA LEU A 122 -14.39 -21.57 -9.16
C LEU A 122 -13.74 -22.75 -9.90
N VAL A 123 -14.22 -23.96 -9.60
CA VAL A 123 -13.80 -25.20 -10.26
C VAL A 123 -14.99 -25.75 -11.03
N ASP A 124 -14.82 -25.94 -12.34
CA ASP A 124 -15.78 -26.64 -13.18
C ASP A 124 -15.42 -28.12 -13.23
N ALA A 125 -16.35 -28.98 -12.80
CA ALA A 125 -16.15 -30.42 -12.73
C ALA A 125 -16.61 -31.16 -13.99
N HIS A 126 -17.26 -30.49 -14.94
CA HIS A 126 -17.78 -31.12 -16.15
C HIS A 126 -17.59 -30.23 -17.38
N THR A 127 -16.68 -30.65 -18.26
CA THR A 127 -16.39 -30.06 -19.58
C THR A 127 -16.78 -31.01 -20.70
#